data_AF-Q8UWJ1-F1
#
_entry.id   AF-Q8UWJ1-F1
#
_cell.length_a   1.000
_cell.length_b   1.000
_cell.length_c   1.000
_cell.angle_alpha   90.00
_cell.angle_beta   90.00
_cell.angle_gamma   90.00
#
_symmetry.space_group_name_H-M   'P 1'
#
loop_
_entity.id
_entity.type
_entity.pdbx_description
1 polymer ?
#
loop_
_entity_poly.entity_id
_entity_poly.type
_entity_poly.pdbx_seq_one_letter_code
_entity_poly.pdbx_strand_id
1 'polypeptide(L)'
;VRASDVRQALRDAGDEFELRYRRAFSDLTSQLHITPGTAYQSFEQVVNELFHDGVNWGRIVAFFSFGGALCVESVDKEMRVLVGRIVSW
;
A
#
# COMPACT_ATOMS: atom_id res chain seq x y z
N VAL A 1 -10.06 23.71 -0.56
CA VAL A 1 -9.70 22.56 0.30
C VAL A 1 -8.27 22.77 0.76
N ARG A 2 -7.98 22.73 2.07
CA ARG A 2 -6.59 22.83 2.54
C ARG A 2 -5.91 21.48 2.35
N ALA A 3 -4.60 21.46 2.14
CA ALA A 3 -3.86 20.20 2.02
C ALA A 3 -3.99 19.31 3.28
N SER A 4 -4.22 19.91 4.46
CA SER A 4 -4.57 19.20 5.69
C SER A 4 -5.82 18.36 5.56
N ASP A 5 -6.83 18.89 4.88
CA ASP A 5 -8.16 18.29 4.80
C ASP A 5 -8.12 17.07 3.85
N VAL A 6 -7.35 17.16 2.76
CA VAL A 6 -7.11 16.02 1.85
C VAL A 6 -6.36 14.90 2.54
N ARG A 7 -5.28 15.24 3.28
CA ARG A 7 -4.52 14.23 4.04
C ARG A 7 -5.38 13.57 5.09
N GLN A 8 -6.26 14.32 5.75
CA GLN A 8 -7.17 13.76 6.74
C GLN A 8 -8.19 12.83 6.09
N ALA A 9 -8.85 13.26 5.02
CA ALA A 9 -9.82 12.45 4.30
C ALA A 9 -9.20 11.13 3.78
N LEU A 10 -7.97 11.17 3.27
CA LEU A 10 -7.28 9.96 2.83
C LEU A 10 -6.96 9.01 3.99
N ARG A 11 -6.55 9.55 5.15
CA ARG A 11 -6.31 8.73 6.36
C ARG A 11 -7.60 8.09 6.85
N ASP A 12 -8.67 8.88 6.99
CA ASP A 12 -9.96 8.38 7.47
C ASP A 12 -10.49 7.27 6.54
N ALA A 13 -10.39 7.47 5.22
CA ALA A 13 -10.78 6.46 4.24
C ALA A 13 -9.87 5.21 4.28
N GLY A 14 -8.56 5.38 4.47
CA GLY A 14 -7.61 4.28 4.61
C GLY A 14 -7.88 3.44 5.86
N ASP A 15 -8.14 4.09 7.00
CA ASP A 15 -8.47 3.43 8.27
C ASP A 15 -9.77 2.60 8.15
N GLU A 16 -10.80 3.16 7.51
CA GLU A 16 -12.05 2.44 7.23
C GLU A 16 -11.81 1.25 6.27
N PHE A 17 -10.99 1.46 5.24
CA PHE A 17 -10.65 0.43 4.26
C PHE A 17 -9.89 -0.73 4.89
N GLU A 18 -8.87 -0.44 5.69
CA GLU A 18 -8.10 -1.45 6.44
C GLU A 18 -8.99 -2.21 7.43
N LEU A 19 -9.90 -1.53 8.14
CA LEU A 19 -10.84 -2.20 9.04
C LEU A 19 -11.74 -3.19 8.29
N ARG A 20 -12.26 -2.77 7.13
CA ARG A 20 -13.17 -3.56 6.29
C ARG A 20 -12.48 -4.75 5.61
N TYR A 21 -11.21 -4.59 5.22
CA TYR A 21 -10.46 -5.59 4.46
C TYR A 21 -9.27 -6.19 5.22
N ARG A 22 -9.24 -6.06 6.56
CA ARG A 22 -8.13 -6.45 7.43
C ARG A 22 -7.54 -7.83 7.12
N ARG A 23 -8.38 -8.85 6.93
CA ARG A 23 -7.93 -10.21 6.61
C ARG A 23 -7.21 -10.27 5.25
N ALA A 24 -7.83 -9.72 4.21
CA ALA A 24 -7.26 -9.71 2.87
C ALA A 24 -5.91 -8.96 2.83
N PHE A 25 -5.75 -7.87 3.58
CA PHE A 25 -4.47 -7.15 3.66
C PHE A 25 -3.38 -7.92 4.39
N SER A 26 -3.71 -8.54 5.53
CA SER A 26 -2.78 -9.40 6.27
C SER A 26 -2.31 -10.59 5.41
N ASP A 27 -3.20 -11.15 4.61
CA ASP A 27 -2.87 -12.25 3.71
C ASP A 27 -2.02 -11.78 2.53
N LEU A 28 -2.32 -10.60 1.97
CA LEU A 28 -1.56 -10.03 0.85
C LEU A 28 -0.11 -9.73 1.22
N THR A 29 0.14 -9.06 2.35
CA THR A 29 1.51 -8.72 2.77
C THR A 29 2.33 -9.93 3.19
N SER A 30 1.69 -10.95 3.78
CA SER A 30 2.37 -12.20 4.14
C SER A 30 2.69 -13.08 2.93
N GLN A 31 1.86 -13.06 1.88
CA GLN A 31 2.11 -13.79 0.63
C GLN A 31 3.14 -13.11 -0.28
N LEU A 32 3.32 -11.80 -0.15
CA LEU A 32 4.34 -11.08 -0.90
C LEU A 32 5.72 -11.45 -0.34
N HIS A 33 6.46 -12.27 -1.10
CA HIS A 33 7.87 -12.55 -0.86
C HIS A 33 8.75 -11.32 -1.20
N ILE A 34 8.64 -10.28 -0.37
CA ILE A 34 9.39 -9.04 -0.53
C ILE A 34 10.82 -9.25 -0.04
N THR A 35 11.76 -8.97 -0.94
CA THR A 35 13.18 -8.80 -0.63
C THR A 35 13.63 -7.48 -1.27
N PRO A 36 14.80 -6.92 -0.89
CA PRO A 36 15.25 -5.66 -1.48
C PRO A 36 15.46 -5.72 -3.00
N GLY A 37 15.69 -6.92 -3.55
CA GLY A 37 15.86 -7.17 -4.99
C GLY A 37 14.54 -7.37 -5.75
N THR A 38 13.48 -7.86 -5.08
CA THR A 38 12.19 -8.18 -5.72
C THR A 38 11.09 -7.16 -5.42
N ALA A 39 11.30 -6.27 -4.45
CA ALA A 39 10.27 -5.37 -3.92
C ALA A 39 9.57 -4.52 -4.99
N TYR A 40 10.32 -3.94 -5.94
CA TYR A 40 9.73 -3.12 -7.00
C TYR A 40 8.84 -3.93 -7.94
N GLN A 41 9.31 -5.11 -8.37
CA GLN A 41 8.55 -5.98 -9.27
C GLN A 41 7.26 -6.46 -8.61
N SER A 42 7.32 -6.86 -7.34
CA SER A 42 6.14 -7.25 -6.58
C SER A 42 5.17 -6.09 -6.38
N PHE A 43 5.67 -4.88 -6.12
CA PHE A 43 4.85 -3.67 -6.02
C PHE A 43 4.16 -3.38 -7.36
N GLU A 44 4.91 -3.34 -8.46
CA GLU A 44 4.40 -3.06 -9.80
C GLU A 44 3.33 -4.08 -10.22
N GLN A 45 3.52 -5.37 -9.93
CA GLN A 45 2.51 -6.41 -10.19
C GLN A 45 1.19 -6.13 -9.48
N VAL A 46 1.23 -5.79 -8.19
CA VAL A 46 0.01 -5.49 -7.41
C VAL A 46 -0.67 -4.23 -7.96
N VAL A 47 0.10 -3.19 -8.30
CA VAL A 47 -0.44 -1.94 -8.86
C VAL A 47 -1.10 -2.17 -10.21
N ASN A 48 -0.45 -2.93 -11.10
CA ASN A 48 -0.99 -3.26 -12.41
C ASN A 48 -2.30 -4.04 -12.28
N GLU A 49 -2.37 -5.01 -11.38
CA GLU A 49 -3.60 -5.78 -11.12
C GLU A 49 -4.70 -4.89 -10.52
N LEU A 50 -4.34 -4.00 -9.58
CA LEU A 50 -5.28 -3.11 -8.92
C LEU A 50 -5.97 -2.15 -9.91
N PHE A 51 -5.26 -1.71 -10.95
CA PHE A 51 -5.75 -0.74 -11.92
C PHE A 51 -5.98 -1.31 -13.33
N HIS A 52 -5.95 -2.64 -13.51
CA HIS A 52 -6.01 -3.29 -14.83
C HIS A 52 -7.24 -2.89 -15.67
N ASP A 53 -8.39 -2.69 -15.04
CA ASP A 53 -9.67 -2.32 -15.64
C ASP A 53 -10.09 -0.87 -15.30
N GLY A 54 -9.14 -0.04 -14.85
CA GLY A 54 -9.31 1.41 -14.69
C GLY A 54 -9.13 1.93 -13.27
N VAL A 55 -9.49 3.19 -13.07
CA VAL A 55 -9.21 3.95 -11.83
C VAL A 55 -10.51 4.41 -11.20
N ASN A 56 -10.62 4.24 -9.87
CA ASN A 56 -11.66 4.84 -9.05
C ASN A 56 -11.12 5.14 -7.64
N TRP A 57 -11.84 5.93 -6.87
CA TRP A 57 -11.40 6.37 -5.53
C TRP A 57 -11.18 5.21 -4.56
N GLY A 58 -11.98 4.14 -4.64
CA GLY A 58 -11.77 2.95 -3.80
C GLY A 58 -10.41 2.28 -4.08
N ARG A 59 -10.01 2.20 -5.34
CA ARG A 59 -8.68 1.67 -5.74
C ARG A 59 -7.53 2.60 -5.35
N ILE A 60 -7.74 3.91 -5.44
CA ILE A 60 -6.74 4.88 -4.97
C ILE A 60 -6.51 4.71 -3.46
N VAL A 61 -7.57 4.61 -2.65
CA VAL A 61 -7.44 4.34 -1.21
C VAL A 61 -6.75 3.00 -0.97
N ALA A 62 -7.15 1.94 -1.70
CA ALA A 62 -6.53 0.62 -1.60
C ALA A 62 -5.02 0.65 -1.91
N PHE A 63 -4.60 1.42 -2.91
CA PHE A 63 -3.20 1.62 -3.27
C PHE A 63 -2.40 2.26 -2.13
N PHE A 64 -2.93 3.32 -1.50
CA PHE A 64 -2.27 3.96 -0.36
C PHE A 64 -2.18 3.03 0.86
N SER A 65 -3.25 2.29 1.19
CA SER A 65 -3.22 1.28 2.25
C SER A 65 -2.21 0.17 1.97
N PHE A 66 -2.11 -0.29 0.72
CA PHE A 66 -1.13 -1.27 0.29
C PHE A 66 0.31 -0.77 0.47
N GLY A 67 0.62 0.43 -0.03
CA GLY A 67 1.94 1.04 0.15
C GLY A 67 2.31 1.23 1.62
N GLY A 68 1.34 1.62 2.46
CA GLY A 68 1.51 1.73 3.91
C GLY A 68 1.83 0.39 4.57
N ALA A 69 1.05 -0.65 4.26
CA ALA A 69 1.27 -2.00 4.78
C ALA A 69 2.62 -2.57 4.34
N LEU A 70 3.04 -2.32 3.10
CA LEU A 70 4.34 -2.72 2.58
C LEU A 70 5.51 -2.00 3.30
N CYS A 71 5.32 -0.73 3.67
CA CYS A 71 6.28 0.01 4.48
C CYS A 71 6.42 -0.61 5.89
N VAL A 72 5.31 -0.95 6.55
CA VAL A 72 5.31 -1.59 7.87
C VAL A 72 6.03 -2.95 7.81
N GLU A 73 5.64 -3.80 6.86
CA GLU A 73 6.26 -5.11 6.63
C GLU A 73 7.78 -5.00 6.38
N SER A 74 8.19 -3.97 5.62
CA SER A 74 9.61 -3.71 5.35
C SER A 74 10.37 -3.32 6.61
N VAL A 75 9.75 -2.59 7.54
CA VAL A 75 10.37 -2.25 8.83
C VAL A 75 10.47 -3.48 9.72
N ASP A 76 9.40 -4.29 9.79
CA ASP A 76 9.33 -5.51 10.60
C ASP A 76 10.34 -6.57 10.17
N LYS A 77 10.62 -6.66 8.86
CA LYS A 77 11.65 -7.55 8.29
C LYS A 77 13.05 -6.93 8.19
N GLU A 78 13.31 -5.84 8.93
CA GLU A 78 14.62 -5.14 8.96
C GLU A 78 15.09 -4.57 7.61
N MET A 79 14.20 -4.41 6.64
CA MET A 79 14.46 -3.88 5.30
C MET A 79 14.10 -2.38 5.19
N ARG A 80 14.42 -1.57 6.21
CA ARG A 80 14.00 -0.15 6.30
C ARG A 80 14.37 0.71 5.08
N VAL A 81 15.42 0.35 4.34
CA VAL A 81 15.81 1.00 3.07
C VAL A 81 14.69 0.98 2.03
N LEU A 82 13.78 0.00 2.08
CA LEU A 82 12.66 -0.10 1.17
C LEU A 82 11.60 0.98 1.40
N VAL A 83 11.44 1.51 2.61
CA VAL A 83 10.42 2.54 2.90
C VAL A 83 10.63 3.77 2.00
N GLY A 84 11.87 4.25 1.88
CA GLY A 84 12.19 5.39 1.00
C GLY A 84 11.96 5.08 -0.48
N ARG A 85 12.13 3.82 -0.89
CA ARG A 85 11.88 3.40 -2.28
C ARG A 85 10.38 3.29 -2.56
N ILE A 86 9.61 2.69 -1.66
CA ILE A 86 8.15 2.55 -1.77
C ILE A 86 7.48 3.92 -1.87
N VAL A 87 7.93 4.91 -1.09
CA VAL A 87 7.42 6.29 -1.16
C VAL A 87 7.73 6.95 -2.52
N SER A 88 8.78 6.50 -3.22
CA SER A 88 9.18 7.07 -4.52
C SER A 88 8.51 6.42 -5.73
N TRP A 89 7.96 5.21 -5.58
CA TRP A 89 7.29 4.45 -6.65
C TRP A 89 5.84 4.89 -6.82
#